data_AF-A0A3A5UZW4-F1
#
_entry.id   AF-A0A3A5UZW4-F1
#
_cell.length_a   1.000
_cell.length_b   1.000
_cell.length_c   1.000
_cell.angle_alpha   90.00
_cell.angle_beta   90.00
_cell.angle_gamma   90.00
#
_symmetry.space_group_name_H-M   'P 1'
#
loop_
_entity.id
_entity.type
_entity.pdbx_description
1 polymer ?
#
loop_
_entity_poly.entity_id
_entity_poly.type
_entity_poly.pdbx_seq_one_letter_code
_entity_poly.pdbx_strand_id
1 'polypeptide(L)'
;MEPHTFSPDGKWMWNGREWIPAPPEHSPPNIEELESNHKNESVHSIQENSSSEVSQLLPESKISAAPLIGTVAIFFSLILPYISIIDIWEYSGLDMIREIVNIFDLDPSNVGNSDNEDVNVSMVYSISIVMFLFSPVVFLLSGFISGLIILGNGSTKTIGVLHGLYTLFFFITVFLYKAQNPYADFIFFEIVGEGFYLGAFAGLLLILD
;
A
#
# COMPACT_ATOMS: atom_id res chain seq x y z
N MET A 1 -38.25 23.77 -22.75
CA MET A 1 -37.10 23.87 -21.84
C MET A 1 -37.63 23.47 -20.49
N GLU A 2 -37.15 22.35 -19.94
CA GLU A 2 -37.58 21.96 -18.60
C GLU A 2 -36.95 22.91 -17.56
N PRO A 3 -37.71 23.33 -16.54
CA PRO A 3 -37.17 24.18 -15.49
C PRO A 3 -36.05 23.47 -14.75
N HIS A 4 -34.96 24.19 -14.44
CA HIS A 4 -33.89 23.66 -13.61
C HIS A 4 -34.41 23.39 -12.19
N THR A 5 -34.23 22.16 -11.71
CA THR A 5 -34.63 21.74 -10.36
C THR A 5 -33.44 21.93 -9.41
N PHE A 6 -33.65 22.68 -8.33
CA PHE A 6 -32.67 22.88 -7.27
C PHE A 6 -32.96 21.98 -6.06
N SER A 7 -31.93 21.64 -5.29
CA SER A 7 -32.07 20.96 -4.01
C SER A 7 -32.75 21.87 -2.97
N PRO A 8 -33.37 21.32 -1.92
CA PRO A 8 -34.02 22.11 -0.87
C PRO A 8 -33.09 23.10 -0.16
N ASP A 9 -31.79 22.80 -0.09
CA ASP A 9 -30.76 23.66 0.50
C ASP A 9 -30.14 24.65 -0.50
N GLY A 10 -30.56 24.62 -1.77
CA GLY A 10 -30.05 25.47 -2.85
C GLY A 10 -28.60 25.20 -3.27
N LYS A 11 -27.91 24.24 -2.63
CA LYS A 11 -26.49 23.97 -2.90
C LYS A 11 -26.24 23.15 -4.16
N TRP A 12 -27.27 22.48 -4.67
CA TRP A 12 -27.17 21.56 -5.80
C TRP A 12 -28.23 21.87 -6.85
N MET A 13 -27.86 21.69 -8.11
CA MET A 13 -28.72 21.83 -9.28
C MET A 13 -28.75 20.52 -10.06
N TRP A 14 -29.95 20.09 -10.46
CA TRP A 14 -30.13 18.93 -11.33
C TRP A 14 -29.97 19.32 -12.79
N ASN A 15 -29.04 18.67 -13.51
CA ASN A 15 -28.79 18.92 -14.94
C ASN A 15 -29.53 17.94 -15.88
N GLY A 16 -30.37 17.05 -15.34
CA GLY A 16 -31.03 15.97 -16.08
C GLY A 16 -30.32 14.61 -16.01
N ARG A 17 -29.08 14.54 -15.50
CA ARG A 17 -28.31 13.29 -15.31
C ARG A 17 -27.73 13.13 -13.91
N GLU A 18 -27.19 14.20 -13.35
CA GLU A 18 -26.52 14.20 -12.04
C GLU A 18 -26.72 15.51 -11.29
N TRP A 19 -26.42 15.49 -9.99
CA TRP A 19 -26.40 16.67 -9.14
C TRP A 19 -25.04 17.37 -9.29
N ILE A 20 -25.08 18.64 -9.70
CA ILE A 20 -23.89 19.50 -9.79
C ILE A 20 -23.99 20.66 -8.79
N PRO A 21 -22.88 21.22 -8.30
CA PRO A 21 -22.91 22.39 -7.42
C PRO A 21 -23.68 23.54 -8.08
N ALA A 22 -24.60 24.16 -7.32
CA ALA A 22 -25.37 25.28 -7.82
C ALA A 22 -24.45 26.51 -8.04
N PRO A 23 -24.73 27.34 -9.08
CA PRO A 23 -23.99 28.58 -9.28
C PRO A 23 -23.98 29.47 -8.01
N PRO A 24 -22.91 30.26 -7.76
CA PRO A 24 -22.70 30.99 -6.50
C PRO A 24 -23.80 31.99 -6.11
N GLU A 25 -24.72 32.32 -7.01
CA GLU A 25 -25.78 33.31 -6.80
C GLU A 25 -27.11 32.70 -6.30
N HIS A 26 -27.23 31.36 -6.22
CA HIS A 26 -28.46 30.71 -5.76
C HIS A 26 -28.37 30.28 -4.29
N SER A 27 -28.22 31.25 -3.40
CA SER A 27 -28.68 31.05 -2.02
C SER A 27 -30.21 31.03 -2.04
N PRO A 28 -30.88 30.08 -1.36
CA PRO A 28 -32.33 30.05 -1.34
C PRO A 28 -32.87 31.37 -0.79
N PRO A 29 -33.92 31.97 -1.38
CA PRO A 29 -34.61 33.08 -0.75
C PRO A 29 -35.12 32.59 0.60
N ASN A 30 -34.76 33.31 1.66
CA ASN A 30 -35.28 33.07 3.00
C ASN A 30 -36.81 33.20 2.95
N ILE A 31 -37.52 32.09 3.14
CA ILE A 31 -38.99 32.01 3.01
C ILE A 31 -39.71 32.81 4.12
N GLU A 32 -38.98 33.40 5.08
CA GLU A 32 -39.54 34.30 6.09
C GLU A 32 -39.72 35.76 5.66
N GLU A 33 -39.31 36.16 4.44
CA GLU A 33 -39.40 37.56 3.98
C GLU A 33 -40.21 37.73 2.69
N LEU A 34 -41.41 37.13 2.62
CA LEU A 34 -42.34 37.32 1.50
C LEU A 34 -43.60 38.13 1.86
N GLU A 35 -43.65 38.74 3.05
CA GLU A 35 -44.80 39.56 3.49
C GLU A 35 -44.50 41.05 3.80
N SER A 36 -43.29 41.59 3.60
CA SER A 36 -42.98 42.94 4.11
C SER A 36 -42.29 43.94 3.18
N ASN A 37 -42.27 43.78 1.86
CA ASN A 37 -41.73 44.83 0.97
C ASN A 37 -42.63 45.15 -0.22
N HIS A 38 -43.80 45.69 0.12
CA HIS A 38 -44.38 46.76 -0.67
C HIS A 38 -43.69 48.07 -0.25
N LYS A 39 -43.09 48.77 -1.24
CA LYS A 39 -42.52 50.13 -1.26
C LYS A 39 -41.00 50.28 -1.38
N ASN A 40 -40.67 50.95 -2.49
CA ASN A 40 -39.70 52.02 -2.67
C ASN A 40 -38.41 51.68 -3.44
N GLU A 41 -38.44 52.18 -4.68
CA GLU A 41 -37.32 52.79 -5.41
C GLU A 41 -36.26 53.43 -4.50
N SER A 42 -34.99 53.23 -4.83
CA SER A 42 -34.10 54.35 -5.16
C SER A 42 -32.73 53.87 -5.68
N VAL A 43 -32.16 54.76 -6.48
CA VAL A 43 -30.99 54.69 -7.34
C VAL A 43 -29.69 54.87 -6.54
N HIS A 44 -28.55 54.53 -7.19
CA HIS A 44 -27.15 54.88 -6.91
C HIS A 44 -26.35 53.84 -6.09
N SER A 45 -25.16 53.37 -6.47
CA SER A 45 -24.04 54.06 -7.13
C SER A 45 -23.03 53.05 -7.73
N ILE A 46 -22.30 53.51 -8.75
CA ILE A 46 -21.11 52.86 -9.32
C ILE A 46 -19.97 53.00 -8.32
N GLN A 47 -19.29 51.92 -7.97
CA GLN A 47 -17.97 51.98 -7.36
C GLN A 47 -17.06 50.87 -7.92
N GLU A 48 -16.12 51.29 -8.75
CA GLU A 48 -14.88 50.58 -9.04
C GLU A 48 -14.19 50.23 -7.72
N ASN A 49 -13.82 48.97 -7.53
CA ASN A 49 -12.66 48.66 -6.72
C ASN A 49 -11.90 47.47 -7.32
N SER A 50 -10.78 47.83 -7.94
CA SER A 50 -9.50 47.13 -7.89
C SER A 50 -9.52 45.59 -7.84
N SER A 51 -9.15 45.02 -8.99
CA SER A 51 -8.23 43.88 -9.12
C SER A 51 -7.59 43.43 -7.80
N SER A 52 -8.27 42.53 -7.10
CA SER A 52 -7.67 41.75 -6.02
C SER A 52 -7.14 40.48 -6.67
N GLU A 53 -5.83 40.48 -6.81
CA GLU A 53 -4.94 39.38 -7.15
C GLU A 53 -5.61 38.01 -7.21
N VAL A 54 -5.74 37.54 -8.45
CA VAL A 54 -5.86 36.12 -8.80
C VAL A 54 -4.54 35.44 -8.38
N SER A 55 -4.38 35.22 -7.07
CA SER A 55 -3.59 34.11 -6.55
C SER A 55 -4.59 33.07 -6.06
N GLN A 56 -5.24 32.43 -7.03
CA GLN A 56 -5.83 31.12 -6.81
C GLN A 56 -4.67 30.19 -6.44
N LEU A 57 -4.41 30.09 -5.14
CA LEU A 57 -3.68 29.00 -4.53
C LEU A 57 -4.44 27.73 -4.92
N LEU A 58 -3.99 27.12 -6.02
CA LEU A 58 -4.25 25.72 -6.33
C LEU A 58 -4.09 24.94 -5.02
N PRO A 59 -5.09 24.16 -4.57
CA PRO A 59 -4.82 23.18 -3.54
C PRO A 59 -3.78 22.25 -4.15
N GLU A 60 -2.54 22.40 -3.70
CA GLU A 60 -1.45 21.48 -3.99
C GLU A 60 -1.91 20.13 -3.45
N SER A 61 -2.53 19.32 -4.30
CA SER A 61 -2.86 17.94 -3.97
C SER A 61 -1.51 17.27 -3.78
N LYS A 62 -1.01 17.25 -2.54
CA LYS A 62 0.18 16.49 -2.18
C LYS A 62 -0.12 15.04 -2.50
N ILE A 63 0.31 14.62 -3.68
CA ILE A 63 0.39 13.22 -4.06
C ILE A 63 1.25 12.59 -2.96
N SER A 64 0.65 11.70 -2.17
CA SER A 64 1.36 11.01 -1.12
C SER A 64 2.52 10.27 -1.79
N ALA A 65 3.76 10.59 -1.39
CA ALA A 65 4.92 9.88 -1.90
C ALA A 65 5.04 8.47 -1.28
N ALA A 66 4.23 8.16 -0.26
CA ALA A 66 4.32 6.91 0.50
C ALA A 66 4.15 5.66 -0.38
N PRO A 67 3.17 5.56 -1.30
CA PRO A 67 3.03 4.41 -2.20
C PRO A 67 4.22 4.21 -3.13
N LEU A 68 4.81 5.32 -3.61
CA LEU A 68 6.00 5.27 -4.45
C LEU A 68 7.20 4.75 -3.66
N ILE A 69 7.43 5.29 -2.46
CA ILE A 69 8.50 4.86 -1.56
C ILE A 69 8.31 3.39 -1.17
N GLY A 70 7.08 2.98 -0.88
CA GLY A 70 6.72 1.59 -0.59
C GLY A 70 7.06 0.66 -1.75
N THR A 71 6.62 1.00 -2.96
CA THR A 71 6.94 0.23 -4.18
C THR A 71 8.45 0.10 -4.40
N VAL A 72 9.19 1.20 -4.29
CA VAL A 72 10.66 1.19 -4.44
C VAL A 72 11.33 0.34 -3.35
N ALA A 73 10.88 0.44 -2.10
CA ALA A 73 11.39 -0.36 -1.00
C ALA A 73 11.15 -1.87 -1.20
N ILE A 74 10.03 -2.27 -1.82
CA ILE A 74 9.77 -3.66 -2.21
C ILE A 74 10.76 -4.15 -3.27
N PHE A 75 11.16 -3.32 -4.23
CA PHE A 75 12.19 -3.77 -5.19
C PHE A 75 13.57 -3.85 -4.54
N PHE A 76 13.89 -2.92 -3.64
CA PHE A 76 15.17 -2.93 -2.94
C PHE A 76 15.29 -4.13 -1.99
N SER A 77 14.20 -4.51 -1.32
CA SER A 77 14.14 -5.69 -0.46
C SER A 77 14.35 -7.02 -1.18
N LEU A 78 14.13 -7.09 -2.50
CA LEU A 78 14.41 -8.30 -3.28
C LEU A 78 15.90 -8.52 -3.52
N ILE A 79 16.68 -7.44 -3.55
CA ILE A 79 18.11 -7.51 -3.87
C ILE A 79 18.93 -7.68 -2.58
N LEU A 80 18.51 -7.00 -1.52
CA LEU A 80 19.23 -6.92 -0.24
C LEU A 80 19.60 -8.29 0.38
N PRO A 81 18.73 -9.32 0.38
CA PRO A 81 19.05 -10.64 0.94
C PRO A 81 20.23 -11.32 0.24
N TYR A 82 20.52 -10.94 -1.01
CA TYR A 82 21.61 -11.51 -1.81
C TYR A 82 22.89 -10.68 -1.77
N ILE A 83 22.85 -9.48 -1.19
CA ILE A 83 24.03 -8.64 -1.01
C ILE A 83 24.65 -9.02 0.34
N SER A 84 25.72 -9.82 0.31
CA SER A 84 26.62 -9.93 1.46
C SER A 84 27.42 -8.62 1.56
N ILE A 85 27.14 -7.82 2.59
CA ILE A 85 28.00 -6.68 2.93
C ILE A 85 29.14 -7.23 3.78
N ILE A 86 30.34 -7.20 3.20
CA ILE A 86 31.60 -7.69 3.77
C ILE A 86 31.71 -7.28 5.25
N ASP A 87 31.91 -8.27 6.12
CA ASP A 87 32.10 -8.20 7.59
C ASP A 87 30.90 -7.77 8.46
N ILE A 88 29.72 -7.50 7.89
CA ILE A 88 28.50 -7.21 8.69
C ILE A 88 27.55 -8.41 8.73
N TRP A 89 27.57 -9.26 7.69
CA TRP A 89 26.63 -10.36 7.54
C TRP A 89 27.37 -11.67 7.28
N GLU A 90 27.27 -12.60 8.23
CA GLU A 90 27.91 -13.91 8.15
C GLU A 90 27.16 -14.87 7.19
N TYR A 91 25.88 -14.61 6.90
CA TYR A 91 25.05 -15.45 6.04
C TYR A 91 24.40 -14.64 4.92
N SER A 92 24.64 -15.06 3.67
CA SER A 92 23.91 -14.52 2.51
C SER A 92 22.68 -15.37 2.18
N GLY A 93 21.73 -14.79 1.46
CA GLY A 93 20.57 -15.53 0.96
C GLY A 93 20.93 -16.70 0.05
N LEU A 94 22.09 -16.65 -0.62
CA LEU A 94 22.58 -17.79 -1.43
C LEU A 94 23.06 -18.95 -0.56
N ASP A 95 23.71 -18.66 0.57
CA ASP A 95 24.19 -19.70 1.49
C ASP A 95 23.02 -20.39 2.19
N MET A 96 21.96 -19.65 2.50
CA MET A 96 20.72 -20.26 2.98
C MET A 96 20.01 -21.10 1.90
N ILE A 97 19.98 -20.70 0.62
CA ILE A 97 19.43 -21.57 -0.43
C ILE A 97 20.22 -22.88 -0.51
N ARG A 98 21.56 -22.83 -0.40
CA ARG A 98 22.40 -24.03 -0.36
C ARG A 98 22.07 -24.91 0.84
N GLU A 99 21.92 -24.32 2.02
CA GLU A 99 21.57 -25.05 3.24
C GLU A 99 20.20 -25.74 3.11
N ILE A 100 19.20 -25.03 2.58
CA ILE A 100 17.87 -25.60 2.31
C ILE A 100 17.98 -26.77 1.32
N VAL A 101 18.72 -26.61 0.22
CA VAL A 101 18.94 -27.69 -0.76
C VAL A 101 19.59 -28.91 -0.11
N ASN A 102 20.54 -28.72 0.79
CA ASN A 102 21.19 -29.79 1.54
C ASN A 102 20.22 -30.49 2.51
N ILE A 103 19.39 -29.73 3.24
CA ILE A 103 18.38 -30.28 4.17
C ILE A 103 17.36 -31.17 3.46
N PHE A 104 16.98 -30.80 2.23
CA PHE A 104 16.03 -31.58 1.44
C PHE A 104 16.69 -32.66 0.57
N ASP A 105 18.00 -32.87 0.70
CA ASP A 105 18.80 -33.79 -0.14
C ASP A 105 18.48 -33.63 -1.63
N LEU A 106 18.28 -32.38 -2.08
CA LEU A 106 17.97 -32.07 -3.47
C LEU A 106 19.25 -32.04 -4.34
N ASP A 107 20.36 -32.61 -3.86
CA ASP A 107 21.61 -32.71 -4.61
C ASP A 107 21.43 -33.72 -5.76
N PRO A 108 21.41 -33.26 -7.03
CA PRO A 108 21.24 -34.14 -8.18
C PRO A 108 22.42 -35.12 -8.36
N SER A 109 23.54 -34.91 -7.66
CA SER A 109 24.71 -35.79 -7.71
C SER A 109 24.68 -36.94 -6.70
N ASN A 110 23.76 -36.91 -5.71
CA ASN A 110 23.72 -37.85 -4.59
C ASN A 110 22.56 -38.87 -4.66
N VAL A 111 21.97 -39.07 -5.84
CA VAL A 111 20.79 -39.92 -6.14
C VAL A 111 20.98 -41.42 -5.82
N GLY A 112 22.09 -41.83 -5.20
CA GLY A 112 22.48 -43.23 -5.03
C GLY A 112 22.68 -43.75 -3.61
N ASN A 113 22.74 -42.90 -2.57
CA ASN A 113 23.19 -43.36 -1.25
C ASN A 113 22.34 -42.77 -0.12
N SER A 114 21.07 -43.18 -0.09
CA SER A 114 20.09 -42.80 0.93
C SER A 114 20.14 -43.81 2.09
N ASP A 115 21.13 -43.65 2.96
CA ASP A 115 21.03 -44.15 4.33
C ASP A 115 20.04 -43.22 5.05
N ASN A 116 18.76 -43.56 4.96
CA ASN A 116 17.63 -42.80 5.49
C ASN A 116 17.71 -42.70 7.02
N GLU A 117 18.47 -41.73 7.54
CA GLU A 117 18.08 -41.11 8.81
C GLU A 117 16.82 -40.30 8.52
N ASP A 118 15.68 -40.78 9.03
CA ASP A 118 14.39 -40.10 8.93
C ASP A 118 14.52 -38.67 9.50
N VAL A 119 14.82 -37.68 8.66
CA VAL A 119 14.87 -36.28 9.06
C VAL A 119 13.44 -35.89 9.43
N ASN A 120 13.14 -35.91 10.73
CA ASN A 120 11.84 -35.52 11.27
C ASN A 120 11.71 -34.00 11.23
N VAL A 121 11.52 -33.46 10.03
CA VAL A 121 11.29 -32.04 9.80
C VAL A 121 9.87 -31.72 10.27
N SER A 122 9.73 -30.84 11.27
CA SER A 122 8.42 -30.34 11.69
C SER A 122 7.67 -29.76 10.49
N MET A 123 6.40 -30.13 10.32
CA MET A 123 5.54 -29.59 9.26
C MET A 123 5.54 -28.05 9.24
N VAL A 124 5.63 -27.41 10.41
CA VAL A 124 5.68 -25.94 10.54
C VAL A 124 6.98 -25.35 9.97
N TYR A 125 8.09 -26.08 10.10
CA TYR A 125 9.37 -25.70 9.51
C TYR A 125 9.29 -25.76 7.98
N SER A 126 8.75 -26.85 7.44
CA SER A 126 8.55 -27.01 5.99
C SER A 126 7.66 -25.90 5.41
N ILE A 127 6.58 -25.55 6.11
CA ILE A 127 5.72 -24.43 5.70
C ILE A 127 6.51 -23.11 5.70
N SER A 128 7.32 -22.86 6.72
CA SER A 128 8.13 -21.64 6.83
C SER A 128 9.14 -21.52 5.70
N ILE A 129 9.82 -22.62 5.35
CA ILE A 129 10.74 -22.67 4.20
C ILE A 129 10.00 -22.39 2.89
N VAL A 130 8.86 -23.06 2.67
CA VAL A 130 8.08 -22.84 1.44
C VAL A 130 7.65 -21.38 1.35
N MET A 131 7.12 -20.80 2.43
CA MET A 131 6.76 -19.39 2.41
C MET A 131 7.97 -18.50 2.13
N PHE A 132 9.11 -18.78 2.76
CA PHE A 132 10.34 -18.04 2.51
C PHE A 132 10.76 -18.10 1.03
N LEU A 133 10.80 -19.29 0.43
CA LEU A 133 11.17 -19.46 -0.98
C LEU A 133 10.19 -18.78 -1.96
N PHE A 134 8.91 -18.71 -1.59
CA PHE A 134 7.90 -18.00 -2.38
C PHE A 134 7.89 -16.48 -2.15
N SER A 135 8.52 -15.98 -1.08
CA SER A 135 8.50 -14.56 -0.71
C SER A 135 9.02 -13.64 -1.81
N PRO A 136 10.14 -13.92 -2.50
CA PRO A 136 10.59 -13.08 -3.61
C PRO A 136 9.56 -12.95 -4.72
N VAL A 137 8.83 -14.02 -5.04
CA VAL A 137 7.79 -14.02 -6.09
C VAL A 137 6.61 -13.15 -5.66
N VAL A 138 6.15 -13.31 -4.42
CA VAL A 138 5.03 -12.53 -3.88
C VAL A 138 5.40 -11.05 -3.80
N PHE A 139 6.61 -10.72 -3.33
CA PHE A 139 7.09 -9.34 -3.21
C PHE A 139 7.27 -8.71 -4.59
N LEU A 140 7.86 -9.43 -5.55
CA LEU A 140 7.98 -8.96 -6.93
C LEU A 140 6.61 -8.63 -7.54
N LEU A 141 5.63 -9.53 -7.38
CA LEU A 141 4.29 -9.32 -7.90
C LEU A 141 3.59 -8.12 -7.23
N SER A 142 3.75 -7.99 -5.91
CA SER A 142 3.22 -6.86 -5.13
C SER A 142 3.81 -5.53 -5.58
N GLY A 143 5.13 -5.45 -5.74
CA GLY A 143 5.83 -4.25 -6.21
C GLY A 143 5.48 -3.91 -7.66
N PHE A 144 5.38 -4.92 -8.53
CA PHE A 144 5.01 -4.73 -9.93
C PHE A 144 3.57 -4.21 -10.09
N ILE A 145 2.60 -4.85 -9.44
CA ILE A 145 1.19 -4.42 -9.50
C ILE A 145 1.02 -3.03 -8.88
N SER A 146 1.67 -2.75 -7.74
CA SER A 146 1.65 -1.42 -7.13
C SER A 146 2.22 -0.36 -8.06
N GLY A 147 3.33 -0.65 -8.74
CA GLY A 147 3.91 0.24 -9.75
C GLY A 147 2.95 0.54 -10.91
N LEU A 148 2.25 -0.46 -11.42
CA LEU A 148 1.23 -0.26 -12.47
C LEU A 148 0.04 0.58 -11.98
N ILE A 149 -0.42 0.34 -10.75
CA ILE A 149 -1.51 1.10 -10.14
C ILE A 149 -1.12 2.57 -9.98
N ILE A 150 0.10 2.85 -9.49
CA ILE A 150 0.62 4.22 -9.33
C ILE A 150 0.71 4.92 -10.69
N LEU A 151 1.22 4.25 -11.73
CA LEU A 151 1.26 4.79 -13.09
C LEU A 151 -0.14 5.13 -13.63
N GLY A 152 -1.15 4.37 -13.20
CA GLY A 152 -2.55 4.60 -13.54
C GLY A 152 -3.29 5.58 -12.61
N ASN A 153 -2.60 6.27 -11.69
CA ASN A 153 -3.20 7.11 -10.64
C ASN A 153 -4.27 6.39 -9.80
N GLY A 154 -4.15 5.06 -9.65
CA GLY A 154 -5.04 4.24 -8.82
C GLY A 154 -4.56 4.12 -7.38
N SER A 155 -5.38 3.49 -6.53
CA SER A 155 -5.04 3.31 -5.12
C SER A 155 -4.31 1.98 -4.83
N THR A 156 -3.19 2.02 -4.11
CA THR A 156 -2.38 0.85 -3.76
C THR A 156 -2.83 0.13 -2.49
N LYS A 157 -3.83 0.65 -1.78
CA LYS A 157 -4.26 0.14 -0.45
C LYS A 157 -4.53 -1.36 -0.45
N THR A 158 -5.26 -1.86 -1.44
CA THR A 158 -5.61 -3.28 -1.53
C THR A 158 -4.36 -4.15 -1.66
N ILE A 159 -3.38 -3.72 -2.46
CA ILE A 159 -2.11 -4.45 -2.60
C ILE A 159 -1.31 -4.39 -1.31
N GLY A 160 -1.25 -3.21 -0.65
CA GLY A 160 -0.61 -3.05 0.65
C GLY A 160 -1.21 -3.97 1.73
N VAL A 161 -2.53 -4.10 1.78
CA VAL A 161 -3.22 -5.03 2.71
C VAL A 161 -2.88 -6.48 2.39
N LEU A 162 -2.92 -6.90 1.12
CA LEU A 162 -2.57 -8.27 0.73
C LEU A 162 -1.11 -8.60 1.08
N HIS A 163 -0.20 -7.68 0.79
CA HIS A 163 1.23 -7.81 1.13
C HIS A 163 1.46 -7.89 2.64
N GLY A 164 0.77 -7.04 3.40
CA GLY A 164 0.80 -7.05 4.87
C GLY A 164 0.24 -8.34 5.46
N LEU A 165 -0.85 -8.89 4.91
CA LEU A 165 -1.40 -10.18 5.34
C LEU A 165 -0.43 -11.34 5.07
N TYR A 166 0.18 -11.38 3.88
CA TYR A 166 1.20 -12.38 3.56
C TYR A 166 2.37 -12.33 4.56
N THR A 167 2.87 -11.11 4.82
CA THR A 167 3.93 -10.84 5.80
C THR A 167 3.53 -11.30 7.20
N LEU A 168 2.30 -11.02 7.63
CA LEU A 168 1.79 -11.45 8.93
C LEU A 168 1.74 -12.98 9.04
N PHE A 169 1.24 -13.68 8.02
CA PHE A 169 1.23 -15.14 8.01
C PHE A 169 2.64 -15.71 8.09
N PHE A 170 3.60 -15.11 7.40
CA PHE A 170 5.00 -15.50 7.49
C PHE A 170 5.54 -15.39 8.92
N PHE A 171 5.29 -14.27 9.60
CA PHE A 171 5.70 -14.11 10.99
C PHE A 171 5.04 -15.12 11.92
N ILE A 172 3.76 -15.45 11.70
CA ILE A 172 3.06 -16.46 12.48
C ILE A 172 3.72 -17.83 12.31
N THR A 173 4.08 -18.25 11.10
CA THR A 173 4.70 -19.56 10.87
C THR A 173 6.09 -19.65 11.50
N VAL A 174 6.92 -18.61 11.35
CA VAL A 174 8.23 -18.52 12.00
C VAL A 174 8.10 -18.53 13.53
N PHE A 175 7.15 -17.76 14.08
CA PHE A 175 6.91 -17.72 15.52
C PHE A 175 6.43 -19.07 16.06
N LEU A 176 5.50 -19.74 15.37
CA LEU A 176 5.02 -21.07 15.74
C LEU A 176 6.15 -22.11 15.70
N TYR A 177 7.05 -22.03 14.71
CA TYR A 177 8.23 -22.91 14.66
C TYR A 177 9.14 -22.70 15.88
N LYS A 178 9.44 -21.44 16.24
CA LYS A 178 10.24 -21.10 17.42
C LYS A 178 9.57 -21.54 18.72
N ALA A 179 8.25 -21.41 18.83
CA ALA A 179 7.50 -21.86 19.99
C ALA A 179 7.58 -23.39 20.20
N GLN A 180 7.63 -24.17 19.11
CA GLN A 180 7.81 -25.62 19.16
C GLN A 180 9.27 -26.02 19.40
N ASN A 181 10.23 -25.21 18.95
CA ASN A 181 11.66 -25.51 19.01
C ASN A 181 12.40 -24.35 19.72
N PRO A 182 12.28 -24.22 21.05
CA PRO A 182 12.86 -23.09 21.78
C PRO A 182 14.38 -23.01 21.66
N TYR A 183 15.04 -24.16 21.47
CA TYR A 183 16.49 -24.28 21.27
C TYR A 183 16.94 -24.20 19.80
N ALA A 184 16.01 -24.08 18.83
CA ALA A 184 16.41 -23.71 17.49
C ALA A 184 17.01 -22.31 17.60
N ASP A 185 18.30 -22.19 17.30
CA ASP A 185 19.03 -20.93 17.40
C ASP A 185 18.32 -19.83 16.57
N PHE A 186 18.55 -18.56 16.92
CA PHE A 186 17.90 -17.39 16.31
C PHE A 186 18.13 -17.24 14.79
N ILE A 187 18.88 -18.18 14.22
CA ILE A 187 19.23 -18.33 12.82
C ILE A 187 18.03 -18.03 11.94
N PHE A 188 16.77 -18.43 12.24
CA PHE A 188 15.65 -18.16 11.33
C PHE A 188 15.32 -16.66 11.13
N PHE A 189 15.41 -15.82 12.17
CA PHE A 189 15.22 -14.36 12.02
C PHE A 189 16.43 -13.70 11.36
N GLU A 190 17.63 -14.24 11.60
CA GLU A 190 18.86 -13.79 10.94
C GLU A 190 18.91 -14.24 9.46
N ILE A 191 18.35 -15.40 9.14
CA ILE A 191 18.31 -16.08 7.85
C ILE A 191 17.42 -15.35 6.86
N VAL A 192 16.24 -14.95 7.31
CA VAL A 192 15.23 -14.34 6.44
C VAL A 192 15.75 -13.01 5.86
N GLY A 193 16.72 -12.41 6.54
CA GLY A 193 17.52 -11.30 6.07
C GLY A 193 16.78 -9.97 6.18
N GLU A 194 17.55 -8.90 6.44
CA GLU A 194 17.00 -7.55 6.60
C GLU A 194 16.22 -7.05 5.38
N GLY A 195 16.57 -7.56 4.19
CA GLY A 195 15.82 -7.29 2.97
C GLY A 195 14.36 -7.69 3.12
N PHE A 196 14.08 -8.90 3.61
CA PHE A 196 12.70 -9.34 3.81
C PHE A 196 11.95 -8.39 4.75
N TYR A 197 12.55 -7.96 5.87
CA TYR A 197 11.92 -7.03 6.80
C TYR A 197 11.61 -5.67 6.17
N LEU A 198 12.55 -5.14 5.39
CA LEU A 198 12.32 -3.91 4.62
C LEU A 198 11.10 -4.06 3.69
N GLY A 199 11.02 -5.18 2.96
CA GLY A 199 9.91 -5.47 2.06
C GLY A 199 8.59 -5.69 2.80
N ALA A 200 8.62 -6.39 3.92
CA ALA A 200 7.50 -6.64 4.82
C ALA A 200 6.86 -5.31 5.29
N PHE A 201 7.68 -4.38 5.80
CA PHE A 201 7.20 -3.08 6.27
C PHE A 201 6.84 -2.12 5.14
N ALA A 202 7.39 -2.29 3.94
CA ALA A 202 7.02 -1.47 2.78
C ALA A 202 5.53 -1.61 2.40
N GLY A 203 4.89 -2.74 2.74
CA GLY A 203 3.44 -2.91 2.59
C GLY A 203 2.63 -1.88 3.38
N LEU A 204 3.11 -1.41 4.53
CA LEU A 204 2.45 -0.35 5.31
C LEU A 204 2.44 0.98 4.55
N LEU A 205 3.52 1.29 3.83
CA LEU A 205 3.61 2.52 3.03
C LEU A 205 2.62 2.51 1.85
N LEU A 206 2.32 1.34 1.29
CA LEU A 206 1.29 1.17 0.26
C LEU A 206 -0.14 1.39 0.80
N ILE A 207 -0.35 1.23 2.11
CA ILE A 207 -1.66 1.46 2.77
C ILE A 207 -1.87 2.95 3.06
N LEU A 208 -0.79 3.71 3.25
CA LEU A 208 -0.80 5.16 3.53
C LEU A 208 -1.04 6.03 2.29
N ASP A 209 -1.51 5.40 1.21
CA ASP A 209 -1.94 6.03 -0.04
C ASP A 209 -3.08 7.05 0.15
#